data_AF-A0A843GX84-F1
#
_entry.id   AF-A0A843GX84-F1
#
_cell.length_a   1.000
_cell.length_b   1.000
_cell.length_c   1.000
_cell.angle_alpha   90.00
_cell.angle_beta   90.00
_cell.angle_gamma   90.00
#
_symmetry.space_group_name_H-M   'P 1'
#
loop_
_entity.id
_entity.type
_entity.pdbx_description
1 polymer ?
#
loop_
_entity_poly.entity_id
_entity_poly.type
_entity_poly.pdbx_seq_one_letter_code
_entity_poly.pdbx_strand_id
1 'polypeptide(L)' 'MKQITIYDLLPLLKKGWVAMDKNGSWGWYRTRPQTAGSISEHFWINNGDRDSSMFYCFKIKRFKGDWRDSLIKVEHKEEQ' A
#
# COMPACT_ATOMS: atom_id res chain seq x y z
N MET A 1 13.95 19.23 4.01
CA MET A 1 13.28 18.53 2.89
C MET A 1 11.90 18.09 3.34
N LYS A 2 10.85 18.33 2.54
CA LYS A 2 9.49 17.86 2.83
C LYS A 2 9.45 16.35 2.66
N GLN A 3 9.02 15.62 3.69
CA GLN A 3 8.87 14.16 3.60
C GLN A 3 7.61 13.83 2.80
N ILE A 4 7.73 12.95 1.81
CA ILE A 4 6.62 12.47 0.97
C ILE A 4 5.73 11.55 1.79
N THR A 5 4.42 11.64 1.59
CA THR A 5 3.40 10.77 2.17
C THR A 5 2.79 9.88 1.08
N ILE A 6 2.09 8.81 1.47
CA ILE A 6 1.45 7.95 0.48
C ILE A 6 0.41 8.69 -0.36
N TYR A 7 -0.26 9.69 0.24
CA TYR A 7 -1.28 10.51 -0.41
C TYR A 7 -0.73 11.34 -1.57
N ASP A 8 0.53 11.75 -1.50
CA ASP A 8 1.20 12.44 -2.61
C ASP A 8 1.41 11.52 -3.82
N LEU A 9 1.44 10.19 -3.60
CA LEU A 9 1.66 9.20 -4.65
C LEU A 9 0.34 8.64 -5.21
N LEU A 10 -0.75 8.62 -4.44
CA LEU A 10 -2.03 8.01 -4.86
C LEU A 10 -2.49 8.41 -6.28
N PRO A 11 -2.41 9.69 -6.71
CA PRO A 11 -2.84 10.08 -8.05
C PRO A 11 -2.00 9.48 -9.18
N LEU A 12 -0.76 9.07 -8.89
CA LEU A 12 0.21 8.52 -9.84
C LEU A 12 0.14 6.99 -9.94
N LEU A 13 -0.55 6.34 -9.00
CA LEU A 13 -0.66 4.89 -8.93
C LEU A 13 -1.83 4.40 -9.78
N LYS A 14 -1.67 3.24 -10.43
CA LYS A 14 -2.76 2.57 -11.12
C LYS A 14 -3.89 2.21 -10.15
N LYS A 15 -5.14 2.11 -10.66
CA LYS A 15 -6.30 1.58 -9.92
C LYS A 15 -5.93 0.26 -9.23
N GLY A 16 -6.21 0.15 -7.94
CA GLY A 16 -5.76 -0.98 -7.12
C GLY A 16 -5.89 -0.67 -5.63
N TRP A 17 -4.96 -1.20 -4.84
CA TRP A 17 -4.91 -1.07 -3.40
C TRP A 17 -3.50 -0.77 -2.95
N VAL A 18 -3.36 -0.04 -1.86
CA VAL A 18 -2.08 0.33 -1.28
C VAL A 18 -2.14 0.10 0.22
N ALA A 19 -1.11 -0.48 0.79
CA ALA A 19 -1.03 -0.69 2.22
C ALA A 19 0.41 -0.70 2.73
N MET A 20 0.59 -0.28 3.97
CA MET A 20 1.86 -0.33 4.68
C MET A 20 1.98 -1.68 5.41
N ASP A 21 3.16 -2.28 5.40
CA ASP A 21 3.50 -3.45 6.21
C ASP A 21 3.93 -3.04 7.64
N LYS A 22 4.20 -4.03 8.52
CA LYS A 22 4.65 -3.78 9.89
C LYS A 22 6.00 -3.02 9.95
N ASN A 23 6.84 -3.18 8.94
CA ASN A 23 8.16 -2.57 8.86
C ASN A 23 8.10 -1.13 8.35
N GLY A 24 6.93 -0.65 7.91
CA GLY A 24 6.73 0.69 7.38
C GLY A 24 6.93 0.79 5.87
N SER A 25 7.05 -0.35 5.18
CA SER A 25 7.17 -0.42 3.72
C SER A 25 5.78 -0.33 3.10
N TRP A 26 5.62 0.49 2.07
CA TRP A 26 4.36 0.60 1.34
C TRP A 26 4.37 -0.33 0.12
N GLY A 27 3.30 -1.11 -0.04
CA GLY A 27 3.05 -1.96 -1.19
C GLY A 27 1.83 -1.50 -1.97
N TRP A 28 1.85 -1.74 -3.28
CA TRP A 28 0.67 -1.66 -4.14
C TRP A 28 0.22 -3.08 -4.51
N TYR A 29 -1.09 -3.25 -4.68
CA TYR A 29 -1.74 -4.53 -4.95
C TYR A 29 -2.84 -4.31 -6.00
N ARG A 30 -2.89 -5.18 -7.01
CA ARG A 30 -3.94 -5.11 -8.04
C ARG A 30 -5.33 -5.39 -7.47
N THR A 31 -5.45 -6.40 -6.63
CA THR A 31 -6.70 -6.79 -5.95
C THR A 31 -6.59 -6.51 -4.46
N ARG A 32 -7.74 -6.51 -3.75
CA ARG A 32 -7.77 -6.18 -2.32
C ARG A 32 -6.94 -7.21 -1.54
N PRO A 33 -5.83 -6.81 -0.91
CA PRO A 33 -5.04 -7.75 -0.13
C PRO A 33 -5.73 -8.07 1.19
N GLN A 34 -5.35 -9.19 1.79
CA GLN A 34 -5.73 -9.59 3.13
C GLN A 34 -4.49 -9.63 4.00
N THR A 35 -4.63 -9.42 5.31
CA THR A 35 -3.52 -9.69 6.22
C THR A 35 -3.28 -11.20 6.24
N ALA A 36 -2.03 -11.62 6.07
CA ALA A 36 -1.69 -13.01 6.33
C ALA A 36 -2.07 -13.31 7.79
N GLY A 37 -2.87 -14.35 8.00
CA GLY A 37 -3.07 -14.91 9.33
C GLY A 37 -1.75 -15.42 9.93
N SER A 38 -1.86 -16.25 10.97
CA SER A 38 -0.81 -16.79 11.86
C SER A 38 0.53 -17.25 11.25
N ILE A 39 0.66 -17.32 9.92
CA ILE A 39 1.87 -17.73 9.20
C ILE A 39 2.82 -16.55 8.94
N SER A 40 2.34 -15.30 8.84
CA SER A 40 3.21 -14.11 8.80
C SER A 40 2.44 -12.81 9.11
N GLU A 41 2.32 -12.45 10.38
CA GLU A 41 1.58 -11.26 10.84
C GLU A 41 2.22 -9.90 10.46
N HIS A 42 3.09 -9.87 9.46
CA HIS A 42 3.93 -8.71 9.18
C HIS A 42 3.69 -8.12 7.79
N PHE A 43 2.90 -8.81 6.95
CA PHE A 43 2.67 -8.42 5.56
C PHE A 43 1.23 -8.66 5.10
N TRP A 44 0.87 -7.96 4.04
CA TRP A 44 -0.35 -8.17 3.27
C TRP A 44 -0.12 -9.22 2.17
N ILE A 45 -1.03 -10.18 2.06
CA ILE A 45 -1.02 -11.23 1.04
C ILE A 45 -2.11 -10.99 0.01
N ASN A 46 -1.78 -11.34 -1.23
CA ASN A 46 -2.73 -11.39 -2.33
C ASN A 46 -2.69 -12.81 -2.91
N ASN A 47 -3.79 -13.54 -2.85
CA ASN A 47 -3.87 -14.95 -3.27
C ASN A 47 -3.83 -15.14 -4.80
N GLY A 48 -3.73 -14.07 -5.60
CA GLY A 48 -3.83 -14.18 -7.07
C GLY A 48 -2.83 -13.37 -7.90
N ASP A 49 -2.19 -12.33 -7.36
CA ASP A 49 -1.33 -11.45 -8.17
C ASP A 49 -0.23 -10.81 -7.30
N ARG A 50 1.01 -11.30 -7.44
CA ARG A 50 2.21 -10.63 -6.92
C ARG A 50 2.73 -9.64 -7.97
N ASP A 51 2.16 -8.44 -8.00
CA ASP A 51 2.86 -7.28 -8.56
C ASP A 51 3.28 -6.38 -7.40
N SER A 52 4.26 -6.87 -6.67
CA SER A 52 4.74 -6.30 -5.42
C SER A 52 5.91 -5.35 -5.70
N SER A 53 5.71 -4.42 -6.62
CA SER A 53 6.79 -3.68 -7.30
C SER A 53 6.74 -2.18 -7.00
N MET A 54 6.90 -1.78 -5.74
CA MET A 54 7.31 -0.41 -5.36
C MET A 54 7.85 -0.28 -3.92
N PHE A 55 8.45 -1.33 -3.34
CA PHE A 55 8.72 -1.38 -1.89
C PHE A 55 9.87 -0.49 -1.38
N TYR A 56 10.78 -0.03 -2.24
CA TYR A 56 12.04 0.58 -1.76
C TYR A 56 12.44 1.89 -2.45
N CYS A 57 11.65 2.38 -3.42
CA CYS A 57 12.08 3.53 -4.22
C CYS A 57 11.91 4.88 -3.51
N PHE A 58 11.07 4.96 -2.46
CA PHE A 58 10.76 6.22 -1.79
C PHE A 58 10.74 6.07 -0.26
N LYS A 59 11.34 7.04 0.44
CA LYS A 59 11.23 7.17 1.92
C LYS A 59 9.89 7.82 2.30
N ILE A 60 8.81 7.07 2.11
CA ILE A 60 7.44 7.50 2.39
C ILE A 60 7.23 7.55 3.91
N LYS A 61 6.51 8.56 4.39
CA LYS A 61 6.13 8.68 5.81
C LYS A 61 5.31 7.46 6.26
N ARG A 62 5.63 6.93 7.43
CA ARG A 62 4.87 5.83 8.06
C ARG A 62 3.46 6.30 8.40
N PHE A 63 2.50 5.38 8.27
CA PHE A 63 1.18 5.55 8.84
C PHE A 63 1.31 5.68 10.38
N LYS A 64 0.53 6.58 10.98
CA LYS A 64 0.66 6.91 12.41
C LYS A 64 0.02 5.86 13.34
N GLY A 65 -0.91 5.05 12.84
CA GLY A 65 -1.65 4.03 13.60
C GLY A 65 -1.15 2.61 13.35
N ASP A 66 -2.01 1.61 13.63
CA ASP A 66 -1.74 0.23 13.23
C ASP A 66 -1.59 0.18 11.70
N TRP A 67 -0.56 -0.52 11.23
CA TRP A 67 -0.31 -0.70 9.80
C TRP A 67 -1.49 -1.41 9.12
N ARG A 68 -2.28 -2.21 9.85
CA ARG A 68 -3.49 -2.86 9.34
C ARG A 68 -4.58 -1.86 8.91
N ASP A 69 -4.58 -0.66 9.49
CA ASP A 69 -5.52 0.42 9.14
C ASP A 69 -5.03 1.27 7.96
N SER A 70 -3.84 0.98 7.41
CA SER A 70 -3.25 1.76 6.32
C SER A 70 -3.76 1.37 4.92
N LEU A 71 -4.70 0.43 4.82
CA LEU A 71 -5.24 -0.06 3.55
C LEU A 71 -6.08 1.01 2.85
N ILE A 72 -5.63 1.45 1.68
CA ILE A 72 -6.26 2.49 0.87
C ILE A 72 -6.61 1.91 -0.50
N LYS A 73 -7.82 2.17 -0.97
CA LYS A 73 -8.23 1.89 -2.35
C LYS A 73 -7.76 3.03 -3.25
N VAL A 74 -7.08 2.69 -4.35
CA VAL A 74 -6.68 3.65 -5.39
C VAL A 74 -7.74 3.63 -6.48
N GLU A 75 -8.44 4.74 -6.64
CA GLU A 75 -9.41 4.97 -7.70
C GLU A 75 -9.04 6.25 -8.44
N HIS A 76 -9.15 6.25 -9.76
CA HIS A 76 -9.15 7.48 -10.54
C HIS A 76 -10.61 7.83 -10.81
N LYS A 77 -11.02 9.04 -10.40
CA LYS A 77 -12.26 9.60 -10.92
C LYS A 77 -12.04 9.83 -12.41
N GLU A 78 -12.90 9.26 -13.22
CA GLU A 78 -13.00 9.67 -14.62
C GLU A 78 -13.52 11.11 -14.58
N GLU A 79 -12.70 12.06 -15.02
CA GLU A 79 -13.19 13.39 -15.38
C GLU A 79 -14.13 13.17 -16.58
N GLN A 80 -15.42 13.43 -16.37
CA GLN A 80 -16.44 13.44 -17.42
C GLN A 80 -16.26 14.65 -18.32
#